data_AF-A0A965IWD2-F1
#
_entry.id   AF-A0A965IWD2-F1
#
_cell.length_a   1.000
_cell.length_b   1.000
_cell.length_c   1.000
_cell.angle_alpha   90.00
_cell.angle_beta   90.00
_cell.angle_gamma   90.00
#
_symmetry.space_group_name_H-M   'P 1'
#
loop_
_entity.id
_entity.type
_entity.pdbx_description
1 polymer ?
#
loop_
_entity_poly.entity_id
_entity_poly.type
_entity_poly.pdbx_seq_one_letter_code
_entity_poly.pdbx_strand_id
1 'polypeptide(L)'
;MTARELVSYLAGVIMLSGVIRVIAVAFRDASQQSIGAALLFAGVVLGAAAWKMPKRNDVLERLAEVVEGGAMVLLGAGSGMFLDLADVKPEVIVMIIATPVIAWGYWRSTISVFVGSIALSVGVPMLAFSTGALLTDSTRMMGSVALASGAALWMLGQRRVGTAFIQRAAGCYFLLMGAFVLGAELGGPGKVIPIIVGAGLFGLGSMNLQLEALGAGALAVTIGVAMATSDWLPSEFTRGITTIVVGAAMFLAVGAQLRRAKQDGTSHGGAHHPPQSTSA
;
A
#
# COMPACT_ATOMS: atom_id res chain seq x y z
N MET A 1 0.83 2.43 17.81
CA MET A 1 2.22 2.15 17.39
C MET A 1 3.09 3.29 17.87
N THR A 2 4.06 3.04 18.75
CA THR A 2 4.96 4.10 19.27
C THR A 2 6.20 4.25 18.39
N ALA A 3 6.83 5.43 18.40
CA ALA A 3 8.01 5.73 17.57
C ALA A 3 9.15 4.70 17.77
N ARG A 4 9.30 4.18 18.99
CA ARG A 4 10.29 3.15 19.32
C ARG A 4 10.01 1.82 18.62
N GLU A 5 8.76 1.46 18.43
CA GLU A 5 8.37 0.21 17.73
C GLU A 5 8.63 0.32 16.24
N LEU A 6 8.29 1.48 15.65
CA LEU A 6 8.54 1.75 14.24
C LEU A 6 10.03 1.69 13.92
N VAL A 7 10.88 2.30 14.75
CA VAL A 7 12.34 2.29 14.58
C VAL A 7 12.89 0.87 14.71
N SER A 8 12.40 0.06 15.65
CA SER A 8 12.82 -1.35 15.78
C SER A 8 12.42 -2.20 14.58
N TYR A 9 11.20 -2.04 14.05
CA TYR A 9 10.78 -2.73 12.82
C TYR A 9 11.60 -2.29 11.61
N LEU A 10 11.84 -0.98 11.48
CA LEU A 10 12.65 -0.43 10.40
C LEU A 10 14.10 -0.95 10.45
N ALA A 11 14.71 -0.97 11.63
CA ALA A 11 16.03 -1.53 11.84
C ALA A 11 16.08 -3.02 11.45
N GLY A 12 15.04 -3.79 11.82
CA GLY A 12 14.89 -5.18 11.41
C GLY A 12 14.82 -5.36 9.89
N VAL A 13 14.02 -4.55 9.20
CA VAL A 13 13.88 -4.60 7.73
C VAL A 13 15.18 -4.20 7.01
N ILE A 14 15.87 -3.16 7.49
CA ILE A 14 17.18 -2.73 6.94
C ILE A 14 18.21 -3.83 7.11
N MET A 15 18.29 -4.43 8.30
CA MET A 15 19.19 -5.55 8.57
C MET A 15 18.88 -6.74 7.65
N LEU A 16 17.61 -7.10 7.51
CA LEU A 16 17.18 -8.19 6.62
C LEU A 16 17.56 -7.92 5.16
N SER A 17 17.36 -6.68 4.67
CA SER A 17 17.76 -6.26 3.33
C SER A 17 19.28 -6.40 3.11
N GLY A 18 20.08 -6.01 4.10
CA GLY A 18 21.54 -6.19 4.08
C GLY A 18 21.95 -7.66 3.99
N VAL A 19 21.33 -8.53 4.79
CA VAL A 19 21.57 -9.98 4.76
C VAL A 19 21.23 -10.57 3.40
N ILE A 20 20.09 -10.19 2.81
CA ILE A 20 19.69 -10.64 1.46
C ILE A 20 20.75 -10.30 0.42
N ARG A 21 21.33 -9.09 0.48
CA ARG A 21 22.40 -8.67 -0.46
C ARG A 21 23.67 -9.50 -0.29
N VAL A 22 24.10 -9.77 0.95
CA VAL A 22 25.28 -10.61 1.20
C VAL A 22 25.07 -12.02 0.66
N ILE A 23 23.88 -12.59 0.92
CA ILE A 23 23.48 -13.90 0.38
C ILE A 23 23.48 -13.87 -1.15
N ALA A 24 22.89 -12.85 -1.78
CA ALA A 24 22.86 -12.73 -3.25
C ALA A 24 24.26 -12.72 -3.89
N VAL A 25 25.24 -12.08 -3.24
CA VAL A 25 26.64 -12.11 -3.69
C VAL A 25 27.25 -13.51 -3.51
N ALA A 26 26.98 -14.18 -2.39
CA ALA A 26 27.49 -15.53 -2.11
C ALA A 26 26.94 -16.59 -3.07
N PHE A 27 25.72 -16.41 -3.59
CA PHE A 27 25.07 -17.32 -4.53
C PHE A 27 25.23 -16.92 -6.00
N ARG A 28 26.11 -15.95 -6.32
CA ARG A 28 26.26 -15.41 -7.68
C ARG A 28 26.59 -16.46 -8.74
N ASP A 29 27.36 -17.50 -8.35
CA ASP A 29 27.80 -18.58 -9.24
C ASP A 29 27.07 -19.91 -8.96
N ALA A 30 26.01 -19.88 -8.14
CA ALA A 30 25.28 -21.07 -7.75
C ALA A 30 24.18 -21.43 -8.75
N SER A 31 23.90 -22.72 -8.95
CA SER A 31 22.82 -23.16 -9.84
C SER A 31 21.45 -22.78 -9.27
N GLN A 32 20.47 -22.47 -10.12
CA GLN A 32 19.11 -22.09 -9.70
C GLN A 32 18.48 -23.11 -8.73
N GLN A 33 18.72 -24.40 -8.94
CA GLN A 33 18.31 -25.48 -8.03
C GLN A 33 18.94 -25.37 -6.65
N SER A 34 20.24 -25.06 -6.57
CA SER A 34 20.94 -24.92 -5.29
C SER A 34 20.49 -23.68 -4.52
N ILE A 35 20.20 -22.58 -5.23
CA ILE A 35 19.63 -21.36 -4.63
C ILE A 35 18.23 -21.67 -4.08
N GLY A 36 17.35 -22.29 -4.88
CA GLY A 36 16.00 -22.66 -4.46
C GLY A 36 16.00 -23.56 -3.22
N ALA A 37 16.86 -24.59 -3.21
CA ALA A 37 17.00 -25.50 -2.07
C ALA A 37 17.49 -24.79 -0.80
N ALA A 38 18.49 -23.90 -0.93
CA ALA A 38 19.00 -23.13 0.20
C ALA A 38 17.94 -22.18 0.77
N LEU A 39 17.14 -21.53 -0.08
CA LEU A 39 16.05 -20.66 0.33
C LEU A 39 14.95 -21.43 1.07
N LEU A 40 14.54 -22.59 0.56
CA LEU A 40 13.57 -23.45 1.25
C LEU A 40 14.09 -23.91 2.61
N PHE A 41 15.34 -24.40 2.65
CA PHE A 41 15.96 -24.84 3.90
C PHE A 41 16.06 -23.71 4.93
N ALA A 42 16.58 -22.55 4.52
CA ALA A 42 16.66 -21.37 5.37
C ALA A 42 15.28 -20.90 5.85
N GLY A 43 14.28 -20.92 4.96
CA GLY A 43 12.89 -20.61 5.30
C GLY A 43 12.32 -21.54 6.36
N VAL A 44 12.52 -22.85 6.23
CA VAL A 44 12.09 -23.84 7.25
C VAL A 44 12.81 -23.62 8.58
N VAL A 45 14.13 -23.40 8.55
CA VAL A 45 14.94 -23.18 9.76
C VAL A 45 14.49 -21.91 10.48
N LEU A 46 14.31 -20.80 9.75
CA LEU A 46 13.85 -19.54 10.33
C LEU A 46 12.41 -19.64 10.84
N GLY A 47 11.52 -20.32 10.10
CA GLY A 47 10.14 -20.56 10.55
C GLY A 47 10.09 -21.38 11.83
N ALA A 48 10.89 -22.45 11.92
CA ALA A 48 11.01 -23.26 13.13
C ALA A 48 11.63 -22.46 14.29
N ALA A 49 12.63 -21.62 14.02
CA ALA A 49 13.24 -20.74 15.01
C ALA A 49 12.24 -19.72 15.54
N ALA A 50 11.47 -19.06 14.68
CA ALA A 50 10.42 -18.11 15.06
C ALA A 50 9.36 -18.79 15.93
N TRP A 51 8.95 -20.01 15.59
CA TRP A 51 7.98 -20.77 16.39
C TRP A 51 8.51 -21.11 17.80
N LYS A 52 9.80 -21.46 17.90
CA LYS A 52 10.44 -21.85 19.17
C LYS A 52 10.90 -20.67 20.03
N MET A 53 10.86 -19.43 19.52
CA MET A 53 11.29 -18.27 20.29
C MET A 53 10.40 -18.05 21.53
N PRO A 54 10.99 -17.86 22.72
CA PRO A 54 10.23 -17.64 23.94
C PRO A 54 9.53 -16.28 23.89
N LYS A 55 8.19 -16.32 23.92
CA LYS A 55 7.31 -15.13 23.92
C LYS A 55 7.22 -14.48 25.30
N ARG A 56 8.37 -14.30 25.94
CA ARG A 56 8.45 -13.85 27.34
C ARG A 56 8.33 -12.33 27.48
N ASN A 57 8.83 -11.59 26.49
CA ASN A 57 8.81 -10.12 26.43
C ASN A 57 8.41 -9.65 25.02
N ASP A 58 7.76 -8.48 24.93
CA ASP A 58 7.31 -7.84 23.68
C ASP A 58 8.39 -7.76 22.59
N VAL A 59 9.66 -7.55 22.96
CA VAL A 59 10.76 -7.43 21.99
C VAL A 59 11.04 -8.76 21.29
N LEU A 60 11.01 -9.87 22.03
CA LEU A 60 11.25 -11.21 21.48
C LEU A 60 10.07 -11.68 20.63
N GLU A 61 8.85 -11.29 21.00
CA GLU A 61 7.67 -11.55 20.19
C GLU A 61 7.73 -10.81 18.84
N ARG A 62 8.13 -9.53 18.84
CA ARG A 62 8.33 -8.75 17.60
C ARG A 62 9.46 -9.29 16.73
N LEU A 63 10.55 -9.75 17.35
CA LEU A 63 11.64 -10.40 16.63
C LEU A 63 11.14 -11.69 15.96
N ALA A 64 10.38 -12.51 16.68
CA ALA A 64 9.80 -13.74 16.14
C ALA A 64 8.86 -13.43 14.97
N GLU A 65 8.05 -12.37 15.06
CA GLU A 65 7.21 -11.90 13.95
C GLU A 65 8.01 -11.48 12.71
N VAL A 66 9.10 -10.73 12.87
CA VAL A 66 9.96 -10.34 11.74
C VAL A 66 10.63 -11.56 11.11
N VAL A 67 11.11 -12.51 11.93
CA VAL A 67 11.72 -13.76 11.46
C VAL A 67 10.69 -14.64 10.73
N GLU A 68 9.45 -14.71 11.23
CA GLU A 68 8.33 -15.40 10.58
C GLU A 68 8.03 -14.78 9.20
N GLY A 69 7.96 -13.45 9.11
CA GLY A 69 7.79 -12.75 7.84
C GLY A 69 8.93 -13.03 6.85
N GLY A 70 10.17 -13.03 7.33
CA GLY A 70 11.34 -13.40 6.53
C GLY A 70 11.27 -14.84 6.03
N ALA A 71 10.87 -15.79 6.88
CA ALA A 71 10.69 -17.19 6.52
C ALA A 71 9.65 -17.36 5.41
N MET A 72 8.53 -16.64 5.46
CA MET A 72 7.51 -16.67 4.40
C MET A 72 8.06 -16.22 3.04
N VAL A 73 8.88 -15.16 3.02
CA VAL A 73 9.49 -14.67 1.78
C VAL A 73 10.45 -15.71 1.19
N LEU A 74 11.27 -16.34 2.02
CA LEU A 74 12.22 -17.37 1.56
C LEU A 74 11.51 -18.63 1.06
N LEU A 75 10.47 -19.10 1.77
CA LEU A 75 9.67 -20.24 1.36
C LEU A 75 8.93 -19.96 0.05
N GLY A 76 8.35 -18.76 -0.09
CA GLY A 76 7.69 -18.33 -1.33
C GLY A 76 8.67 -18.28 -2.50
N ALA A 77 9.81 -17.59 -2.34
CA ALA A 77 10.83 -17.48 -3.38
C ALA A 77 11.41 -18.86 -3.77
N GLY A 78 11.75 -19.69 -2.79
CA GLY A 78 12.28 -21.04 -3.04
C GLY A 78 11.27 -21.94 -3.74
N SER A 79 10.01 -21.94 -3.30
CA SER A 79 8.94 -22.71 -3.95
C SER A 79 8.69 -22.22 -5.37
N GLY A 80 8.72 -20.89 -5.58
CA GLY A 80 8.60 -20.28 -6.90
C GLY A 80 9.69 -20.74 -7.86
N MET A 81 10.95 -20.78 -7.41
CA MET A 81 12.07 -21.27 -8.23
C MET A 81 11.92 -22.73 -8.64
N PHE A 82 11.42 -23.61 -7.77
CA PHE A 82 11.21 -25.02 -8.13
C PHE A 82 10.04 -25.22 -9.09
N LEU A 83 8.96 -24.45 -8.92
CA LEU A 83 7.83 -24.49 -9.84
C LEU A 83 8.21 -23.93 -11.22
N ASP A 84 9.06 -22.89 -11.25
CA ASP A 84 9.63 -22.33 -12.48
C ASP A 84 10.52 -23.36 -13.20
N LEU A 85 11.38 -24.08 -12.46
CA LEU A 85 12.17 -25.19 -13.00
C LEU A 85 11.30 -26.36 -13.52
N ALA A 86 10.07 -26.49 -13.02
CA ALA A 86 9.10 -27.48 -13.47
C ALA A 86 8.23 -26.97 -14.65
N ASP A 87 8.59 -25.82 -15.25
CA ASP A 87 7.91 -25.19 -16.38
C ASP A 87 6.43 -24.87 -16.09
N VAL A 88 6.13 -24.57 -14.82
CA VAL A 88 4.79 -24.13 -14.42
C VAL A 88 4.62 -22.67 -14.83
N LYS A 89 3.47 -22.34 -15.43
CA LYS A 89 3.14 -20.95 -15.80
C LYS A 89 3.26 -20.00 -14.60
N PRO A 90 3.89 -18.82 -14.75
CA PRO A 90 4.19 -17.92 -13.65
C PRO A 90 2.94 -17.44 -12.90
N GLU A 91 1.80 -17.31 -13.59
CA GLU A 91 0.53 -16.96 -12.97
C GLU A 91 0.09 -18.06 -11.99
N VAL A 92 0.23 -19.33 -12.39
CA VAL A 92 -0.10 -20.50 -11.57
C VAL A 92 0.85 -20.62 -10.38
N ILE A 93 2.14 -20.33 -10.58
CA ILE A 93 3.14 -20.27 -9.49
C ILE A 93 2.68 -19.28 -8.41
N VAL A 94 2.35 -18.05 -8.82
CA VAL A 94 1.91 -17.00 -7.90
C VAL A 94 0.61 -17.41 -7.20
N MET A 95 -0.34 -18.05 -7.91
CA MET A 95 -1.58 -18.55 -7.31
C MET A 95 -1.32 -19.58 -6.20
N ILE A 96 -0.46 -20.56 -6.48
CA ILE A 96 -0.09 -21.64 -5.55
C ILE A 96 0.59 -21.08 -4.29
N ILE A 97 1.41 -20.04 -4.43
CA ILE A 97 2.13 -19.42 -3.30
C ILE A 97 1.26 -18.42 -2.54
N ALA A 98 0.49 -17.59 -3.24
CA ALA A 98 -0.30 -16.53 -2.62
C ALA A 98 -1.47 -17.09 -1.79
N THR A 99 -2.08 -18.20 -2.22
CA THR A 99 -3.20 -18.84 -1.50
C THR A 99 -2.84 -19.24 -0.05
N PRO A 100 -1.79 -20.05 0.21
CA PRO A 100 -1.39 -20.39 1.58
C PRO A 100 -0.88 -19.18 2.35
N VAL A 101 -0.26 -18.19 1.70
CA VAL A 101 0.17 -16.93 2.34
C VAL A 101 -1.04 -16.13 2.86
N ILE A 102 -2.12 -16.04 2.08
CA ILE A 102 -3.36 -15.37 2.50
C ILE A 102 -4.03 -16.16 3.63
N ALA A 103 -4.14 -17.48 3.51
CA ALA A 103 -4.74 -18.33 4.54
C ALA A 103 -3.97 -18.20 5.86
N TRP A 104 -2.64 -18.24 5.79
CA TRP A 104 -1.77 -18.01 6.94
C TRP A 104 -1.91 -16.60 7.50
N GLY A 105 -1.91 -15.59 6.64
CA GLY A 105 -2.08 -14.19 7.03
C GLY A 105 -3.40 -13.94 7.74
N TYR A 106 -4.50 -14.50 7.22
CA TYR A 106 -5.82 -14.41 7.83
C TYR A 106 -5.87 -15.08 9.21
N TRP A 107 -5.33 -16.30 9.32
CA TRP A 107 -5.24 -16.98 10.62
C TRP A 107 -4.35 -16.22 11.59
N ARG A 108 -3.16 -15.79 11.17
CA ARG A 108 -2.25 -15.02 12.01
C ARG A 108 -2.82 -13.69 12.42
N SER A 109 -3.64 -13.00 11.61
CA SER A 109 -4.33 -11.78 12.02
C SER A 109 -5.23 -11.94 13.26
N THR A 110 -5.58 -13.18 13.66
CA THR A 110 -6.29 -13.45 14.94
C THR A 110 -5.37 -13.50 16.16
N ILE A 111 -4.06 -13.62 15.96
CA ILE A 111 -3.05 -13.80 17.02
C ILE A 111 -2.01 -12.65 16.99
N SER A 112 -1.46 -12.34 15.81
CA SER A 112 -0.46 -11.31 15.53
C SER A 112 -0.95 -10.36 14.45
N VAL A 113 -0.79 -9.08 14.73
CA VAL A 113 -1.26 -8.01 13.87
C VAL A 113 -0.28 -7.71 12.73
N PHE A 114 1.03 -7.75 12.97
CA PHE A 114 2.06 -7.28 12.03
C PHE A 114 2.25 -8.25 10.86
N VAL A 115 2.58 -9.53 11.13
CA VAL A 115 2.82 -10.54 10.08
C VAL A 115 1.55 -10.80 9.27
N GLY A 116 0.40 -10.91 9.95
CA GLY A 116 -0.88 -11.10 9.28
C GLY A 116 -1.21 -9.95 8.32
N SER A 117 -0.93 -8.70 8.72
CA SER A 117 -1.14 -7.55 7.85
C SER A 117 -0.21 -7.53 6.65
N ILE A 118 1.07 -7.83 6.82
CA ILE A 118 2.04 -7.92 5.72
C ILE A 118 1.65 -9.04 4.74
N ALA A 119 1.34 -10.22 5.28
CA ALA A 119 0.94 -11.38 4.48
C ALA A 119 -0.31 -11.10 3.64
N LEU A 120 -1.33 -10.44 4.22
CA LEU A 120 -2.53 -10.06 3.48
C LEU A 120 -2.28 -8.93 2.47
N SER A 121 -1.48 -7.92 2.83
CA SER A 121 -1.14 -6.79 1.96
C SER A 121 -0.42 -7.21 0.67
N VAL A 122 0.41 -8.25 0.74
CA VAL A 122 1.12 -8.77 -0.43
C VAL A 122 0.34 -9.89 -1.10
N GLY A 123 -0.23 -10.81 -0.31
CA GLY A 123 -0.90 -12.00 -0.81
C GLY A 123 -2.18 -11.70 -1.58
N VAL A 124 -3.08 -10.87 -1.03
CA VAL A 124 -4.38 -10.59 -1.67
C VAL A 124 -4.22 -10.00 -3.07
N PRO A 125 -3.37 -8.98 -3.30
CA PRO A 125 -3.15 -8.45 -4.64
C PRO A 125 -2.44 -9.45 -5.54
N MET A 126 -1.43 -10.19 -5.06
CA MET A 126 -0.75 -11.21 -5.86
C MET A 126 -1.72 -12.26 -6.39
N LEU A 127 -2.60 -12.78 -5.52
CA LEU A 127 -3.61 -13.75 -5.92
C LEU A 127 -4.61 -13.13 -6.91
N ALA A 128 -5.02 -11.88 -6.67
CA ALA A 128 -5.95 -11.18 -7.55
C ALA A 128 -5.36 -10.99 -8.96
N PHE A 129 -4.11 -10.50 -9.07
CA PHE A 129 -3.42 -10.35 -10.36
C PHE A 129 -3.24 -11.67 -11.09
N SER A 130 -2.76 -12.69 -10.39
CA SER A 130 -2.56 -14.03 -10.94
C SER A 130 -3.87 -14.62 -11.46
N THR A 131 -4.95 -14.51 -10.68
CA THR A 131 -6.28 -15.00 -11.10
C THR A 131 -6.80 -14.19 -12.29
N GLY A 132 -6.60 -12.87 -12.30
CA GLY A 132 -6.97 -12.01 -13.42
C GLY A 132 -6.25 -12.41 -14.71
N ALA A 133 -4.95 -12.63 -14.65
CA ALA A 133 -4.13 -13.06 -15.78
C ALA A 133 -4.51 -14.45 -16.30
N LEU A 134 -4.93 -15.37 -15.42
CA LEU A 134 -5.43 -16.69 -15.84
C LEU A 134 -6.80 -16.65 -16.50
N LEU A 135 -7.64 -15.67 -16.14
CA LEU A 135 -9.01 -15.55 -16.64
C LEU A 135 -9.09 -14.73 -17.94
N THR A 136 -8.13 -13.84 -18.19
CA THR A 136 -8.09 -13.03 -19.42
C THR A 136 -6.72 -12.43 -19.68
N ASP A 137 -6.40 -12.25 -20.96
CA ASP A 137 -5.25 -11.47 -21.41
C ASP A 137 -5.56 -9.94 -21.49
N SER A 138 -6.74 -9.53 -21.05
CA SER A 138 -7.16 -8.13 -21.10
C SER A 138 -6.51 -7.30 -20.00
N THR A 139 -5.61 -6.39 -20.41
CA THR A 139 -4.98 -5.38 -19.53
C THR A 139 -6.01 -4.55 -18.74
N ARG A 140 -7.20 -4.32 -19.32
CA ARG A 140 -8.32 -3.64 -18.64
C ARG A 140 -8.79 -4.41 -17.41
N MET A 141 -8.89 -5.73 -17.51
CA MET A 141 -9.34 -6.57 -16.40
C MET A 141 -8.26 -6.68 -15.32
N MET A 142 -6.98 -6.67 -15.70
CA MET A 142 -5.88 -6.56 -14.73
C MET A 142 -5.95 -5.25 -13.94
N GLY A 143 -6.22 -4.13 -14.62
CA GLY A 143 -6.37 -2.83 -13.96
C GLY A 143 -7.59 -2.73 -13.04
N SER A 144 -8.73 -3.34 -13.40
CA SER A 144 -9.91 -3.37 -12.53
C SER A 144 -9.75 -4.28 -11.31
N VAL A 145 -9.06 -5.41 -11.47
CA VAL A 145 -8.72 -6.32 -10.38
C VAL A 145 -7.73 -5.68 -9.40
N ALA A 146 -6.77 -4.90 -9.91
CA ALA A 146 -5.88 -4.08 -9.08
C ALA A 146 -6.65 -3.02 -8.28
N LEU A 147 -7.61 -2.32 -8.91
CA LEU A 147 -8.49 -1.40 -8.20
C LEU A 147 -9.33 -2.09 -7.12
N ALA A 148 -9.96 -3.23 -7.44
CA ALA A 148 -10.84 -3.94 -6.52
C ALA A 148 -10.06 -4.50 -5.32
N SER A 149 -8.89 -5.10 -5.56
CA SER A 149 -8.01 -5.60 -4.49
C SER A 149 -7.45 -4.46 -3.63
N GLY A 150 -7.05 -3.34 -4.25
CA GLY A 150 -6.63 -2.13 -3.52
C GLY A 150 -7.72 -1.55 -2.64
N ALA A 151 -8.97 -1.47 -3.14
CA ALA A 151 -10.13 -1.04 -2.36
C ALA A 151 -10.40 -1.99 -1.19
N ALA A 152 -10.36 -3.31 -1.41
CA ALA A 152 -10.56 -4.31 -0.37
C ALA A 152 -9.50 -4.22 0.73
N LEU A 153 -8.22 -4.06 0.37
CA LEU A 153 -7.13 -3.85 1.32
C LEU A 153 -7.29 -2.54 2.10
N TRP A 154 -7.68 -1.46 1.42
CA TRP A 154 -7.93 -0.18 2.08
C TRP A 154 -9.09 -0.29 3.08
N MET A 155 -10.18 -0.99 2.73
CA MET A 155 -11.31 -1.27 3.62
C MET A 155 -10.92 -2.17 4.80
N LEU A 156 -10.11 -3.21 4.57
CA LEU A 156 -9.56 -4.05 5.64
C LEU A 156 -8.70 -3.21 6.61
N GLY A 157 -7.92 -2.28 6.06
CA GLY A 157 -7.14 -1.32 6.83
C GLY A 157 -7.96 -0.26 7.58
N GLN A 158 -9.27 -0.11 7.33
CA GLN A 158 -10.16 0.70 8.17
C GLN A 158 -10.64 -0.04 9.43
N ARG A 159 -10.54 -1.38 9.46
CA ARG A 159 -10.85 -2.16 10.67
C ARG A 159 -9.74 -1.93 11.71
N ARG A 160 -10.06 -2.07 13.01
CA ARG A 160 -9.09 -1.96 14.13
C ARG A 160 -8.07 -3.11 14.10
N VAL A 161 -7.26 -3.16 13.06
CA VAL A 161 -6.06 -3.99 12.93
C VAL A 161 -4.92 -3.08 13.38
N GLY A 162 -4.15 -3.48 14.39
CA GLY A 162 -3.10 -2.62 14.98
C GLY A 162 -1.96 -2.18 14.03
N THR A 163 -1.97 -2.61 12.76
CA THR A 163 -1.15 -2.10 11.65
C THR A 163 -1.99 -1.67 10.45
N ALA A 164 -3.15 -1.05 10.71
CA ALA A 164 -4.04 -0.43 9.74
C ALA A 164 -3.30 0.41 8.67
N PHE A 165 -2.24 1.11 9.08
CA PHE A 165 -1.39 1.88 8.18
C PHE A 165 -0.79 1.07 7.02
N ILE A 166 -0.28 -0.14 7.29
CA ILE A 166 0.37 -0.99 6.26
C ILE A 166 -0.66 -1.44 5.22
N GLN A 167 -1.84 -1.88 5.69
CA GLN A 167 -2.92 -2.32 4.81
C GLN A 167 -3.52 -1.15 4.01
N ARG A 168 -3.69 0.02 4.62
CA ARG A 168 -4.15 1.23 3.91
C ARG A 168 -3.14 1.72 2.90
N ALA A 169 -1.84 1.75 3.24
CA ALA A 169 -0.78 2.15 2.32
C ALA A 169 -0.67 1.19 1.12
N ALA A 170 -0.70 -0.12 1.37
CA ALA A 170 -0.75 -1.13 0.31
C ALA A 170 -2.02 -0.98 -0.55
N GLY A 171 -3.18 -0.80 0.08
CA GLY A 171 -4.44 -0.56 -0.62
C GLY A 171 -4.38 0.69 -1.52
N CYS A 172 -3.81 1.78 -1.03
CA CYS A 172 -3.57 2.99 -1.81
C CYS A 172 -2.66 2.71 -3.02
N TYR A 173 -1.56 1.97 -2.83
CA TYR A 173 -0.66 1.60 -3.93
C TYR A 173 -1.39 0.83 -5.04
N PHE A 174 -2.17 -0.20 -4.69
CA PHE A 174 -2.91 -0.99 -5.68
C PHE A 174 -4.06 -0.21 -6.33
N LEU A 175 -4.70 0.70 -5.59
CA LEU A 175 -5.65 1.65 -6.15
C LEU A 175 -5.00 2.58 -7.19
N LEU A 176 -3.80 3.11 -6.90
CA LEU A 176 -3.06 3.93 -7.86
C LEU A 176 -2.69 3.14 -9.11
N MET A 177 -2.09 1.96 -8.91
CA MET A 177 -1.65 1.10 -10.00
C MET A 177 -2.82 0.72 -10.91
N GLY A 178 -3.93 0.23 -10.34
CA GLY A 178 -5.13 -0.12 -11.11
C GLY A 178 -5.76 1.06 -11.83
N ALA A 179 -5.80 2.24 -11.20
CA ALA A 179 -6.33 3.45 -11.82
C ALA A 179 -5.50 3.89 -13.03
N PHE A 180 -4.17 3.84 -12.93
CA PHE A 180 -3.28 4.21 -14.04
C PHE A 180 -3.34 3.22 -15.19
N VAL A 181 -3.36 1.91 -14.90
CA VAL A 181 -3.49 0.86 -15.93
C VAL A 181 -4.81 1.03 -16.68
N LEU A 182 -5.94 1.19 -15.98
CA LEU A 182 -7.22 1.44 -16.62
C LEU A 182 -7.26 2.76 -17.40
N GLY A 183 -6.68 3.81 -16.84
CA GLY A 183 -6.64 5.12 -17.48
C GLY A 183 -5.84 5.12 -18.78
N ALA A 184 -4.73 4.37 -18.83
CA ALA A 184 -3.94 4.19 -20.04
C ALA A 184 -4.70 3.36 -21.10
N GLU A 185 -5.29 2.23 -20.69
CA GLU A 185 -5.97 1.27 -21.59
C GLU A 185 -7.28 1.77 -22.21
N LEU A 186 -8.00 2.62 -21.49
CA LEU A 186 -9.27 3.16 -21.99
C LEU A 186 -9.06 4.37 -22.92
N GLY A 187 -7.89 5.03 -22.85
CA GLY A 187 -7.57 6.23 -23.62
C GLY A 187 -8.54 7.39 -23.37
N GLY A 188 -8.22 8.60 -23.85
CA GLY A 188 -9.11 9.77 -23.84
C GLY A 188 -9.91 9.94 -22.52
N PRO A 189 -11.23 9.60 -22.50
CA PRO A 189 -12.08 9.72 -21.29
C PRO A 189 -11.65 8.82 -20.12
N GLY A 190 -10.99 7.69 -20.36
CA GLY A 190 -10.49 6.78 -19.32
C GLY A 190 -9.42 7.39 -18.42
N LYS A 191 -8.67 8.38 -18.92
CA LYS A 191 -7.61 9.07 -18.18
C LYS A 191 -8.13 9.90 -16.99
N VAL A 192 -9.45 10.04 -16.86
CA VAL A 192 -10.11 10.65 -15.70
C VAL A 192 -10.14 9.70 -14.49
N ILE A 193 -9.98 8.39 -14.68
CA ILE A 193 -10.04 7.38 -13.60
C ILE A 193 -9.01 7.64 -12.48
N PRO A 194 -7.71 7.88 -12.77
CA PRO A 194 -6.74 8.28 -11.74
C PRO A 194 -7.12 9.55 -10.98
N ILE A 195 -7.78 10.51 -11.65
CA ILE A 195 -8.20 11.77 -11.03
C ILE A 195 -9.34 11.52 -10.04
N ILE A 196 -10.34 10.74 -10.42
CA ILE A 196 -11.48 10.41 -9.54
C ILE A 196 -11.02 9.58 -8.34
N VAL A 197 -10.22 8.54 -8.58
CA VAL A 197 -9.69 7.68 -7.51
C VAL A 197 -8.78 8.50 -6.58
N GLY A 198 -7.92 9.35 -7.15
CA GLY A 198 -7.06 10.26 -6.40
C GLY A 198 -7.82 11.25 -5.54
N ALA A 199 -8.85 11.90 -6.09
CA ALA A 199 -9.70 12.82 -5.36
C ALA A 199 -10.45 12.14 -4.21
N GLY A 200 -10.95 10.91 -4.45
CA GLY A 200 -11.58 10.08 -3.41
C GLY A 200 -10.61 9.75 -2.27
N LEU A 201 -9.40 9.29 -2.60
CA LEU A 201 -8.36 9.00 -1.60
C LEU A 201 -7.91 10.25 -0.85
N PHE A 202 -7.75 11.38 -1.53
CA PHE A 202 -7.38 12.65 -0.92
C PHE A 202 -8.46 13.16 0.03
N GLY A 203 -9.72 13.11 -0.39
CA GLY A 203 -10.87 13.52 0.44
C GLY A 203 -11.03 12.64 1.68
N LEU A 204 -11.08 11.32 1.48
CA LEU A 204 -11.21 10.36 2.58
C LEU A 204 -9.97 10.37 3.50
N GLY A 205 -8.78 10.60 2.94
CA GLY A 205 -7.53 10.75 3.68
C GLY A 205 -7.51 12.02 4.54
N SER A 206 -8.03 13.13 4.02
CA SER A 206 -8.17 14.40 4.74
C SER A 206 -9.16 14.28 5.91
N MET A 207 -10.32 13.66 5.69
CA MET A 207 -11.35 13.47 6.74
C MET A 207 -10.86 12.59 7.89
N ASN A 208 -10.04 11.59 7.59
CA ASN A 208 -9.58 10.60 8.58
C ASN A 208 -8.13 10.83 9.06
N LEU A 209 -7.48 11.93 8.65
CA LEU A 209 -6.08 12.25 8.93
C LEU A 209 -5.10 11.12 8.55
N GLN A 210 -5.39 10.42 7.45
CA GLN A 210 -4.57 9.31 6.93
C GLN A 210 -3.56 9.87 5.92
N LEU A 211 -2.34 10.16 6.38
CA LEU A 211 -1.28 10.77 5.56
C LEU A 211 -0.94 9.92 4.31
N GLU A 212 -1.06 8.60 4.40
CA GLU A 212 -0.84 7.69 3.28
C GLU A 212 -1.88 7.85 2.17
N ALA A 213 -3.16 8.00 2.51
CA ALA A 213 -4.25 8.19 1.55
C ALA A 213 -4.22 9.62 0.99
N LEU A 214 -3.83 10.60 1.81
CA LEU A 214 -3.68 11.98 1.39
C LEU A 214 -2.52 12.15 0.39
N GLY A 215 -1.35 11.55 0.69
CA GLY A 215 -0.20 11.55 -0.21
C GLY A 215 -0.46 10.79 -1.50
N ALA A 216 -1.02 9.58 -1.40
CA ALA A 216 -1.38 8.78 -2.57
C ALA A 216 -2.43 9.50 -3.44
N GLY A 217 -3.46 10.07 -2.83
CA GLY A 217 -4.50 10.82 -3.53
C GLY A 217 -3.96 12.03 -4.29
N ALA A 218 -3.10 12.84 -3.64
CA ALA A 218 -2.46 13.99 -4.27
C ALA A 218 -1.59 13.57 -5.47
N LEU A 219 -0.82 12.48 -5.31
CA LEU A 219 0.01 11.92 -6.38
C LEU A 219 -0.85 11.43 -7.55
N ALA A 220 -1.93 10.68 -7.29
CA ALA A 220 -2.85 10.21 -8.33
C ALA A 220 -3.48 11.35 -9.13
N VAL A 221 -3.96 12.39 -8.45
CA VAL A 221 -4.54 13.56 -9.12
C VAL A 221 -3.49 14.24 -10.00
N THR A 222 -2.28 14.42 -9.50
CA THR A 222 -1.20 15.09 -10.25
C THR A 222 -0.82 14.31 -11.51
N ILE A 223 -0.57 13.00 -11.37
CA ILE A 223 -0.20 12.14 -12.51
C ILE A 223 -1.39 11.96 -13.46
N GLY A 224 -2.61 11.79 -12.94
CA GLY A 224 -3.83 11.69 -13.75
C GLY A 224 -4.08 12.93 -14.61
N VAL A 225 -3.88 14.12 -14.04
CA VAL A 225 -3.94 15.38 -14.80
C VAL A 225 -2.86 15.42 -15.87
N ALA A 226 -1.61 15.04 -15.56
CA ALA A 226 -0.54 14.98 -16.56
C ALA A 226 -0.83 13.99 -17.70
N MET A 227 -1.43 12.83 -17.38
CA MET A 227 -1.86 11.85 -18.38
C MET A 227 -2.96 12.43 -19.27
N ALA A 228 -3.95 13.12 -18.70
CA ALA A 228 -5.04 13.71 -19.48
C ALA A 228 -4.57 14.86 -20.38
N THR A 229 -3.70 15.75 -19.86
CA THR A 229 -3.18 16.89 -20.62
C THR A 229 -2.24 16.47 -21.75
N SER A 230 -1.57 15.31 -21.63
CA SER A 230 -0.71 14.78 -22.69
C SER A 230 -1.45 14.50 -24.01
N ASP A 231 -2.74 14.15 -23.94
CA ASP A 231 -3.56 13.93 -25.14
C ASP A 231 -4.22 15.21 -25.64
N TRP A 232 -4.58 16.12 -24.72
CA TRP A 232 -5.40 17.27 -25.04
C TRP A 232 -4.59 18.49 -25.49
N LEU A 233 -3.30 18.52 -25.17
CA LEU A 233 -2.43 19.65 -25.52
C LEU A 233 -1.26 19.20 -26.41
N PRO A 234 -1.06 19.87 -27.56
CA PRO A 234 -0.06 19.47 -28.55
C PRO A 234 1.37 19.84 -28.21
N SER A 235 1.63 20.74 -27.23
CA SER A 235 2.99 21.17 -26.88
C SER A 235 3.29 21.03 -25.38
N GLU A 236 4.52 20.58 -25.04
CA GLU A 236 4.99 20.42 -23.66
C GLU A 236 4.98 21.73 -22.87
N PHE A 237 5.26 22.85 -23.54
CA PHE A 237 5.22 24.18 -22.94
C PHE A 237 3.79 24.56 -22.52
N THR A 238 2.79 24.30 -23.37
CA THR A 238 1.39 24.57 -23.02
C THR A 238 0.93 23.65 -21.90
N ARG A 239 1.34 22.36 -21.90
CA ARG A 239 1.03 21.42 -20.81
C ARG A 239 1.54 21.94 -19.46
N GLY A 240 2.81 22.36 -19.40
CA GLY A 240 3.42 22.89 -18.19
C GLY A 240 2.71 24.14 -17.63
N ILE A 241 2.42 25.12 -18.50
CA ILE A 241 1.72 26.34 -18.08
C ILE A 241 0.29 26.03 -17.62
N THR A 242 -0.45 25.19 -18.35
CA THR A 242 -1.81 24.81 -17.96
C THR A 242 -1.83 24.14 -16.59
N THR A 243 -0.89 23.25 -16.30
CA THR A 243 -0.77 22.63 -14.97
C THR A 243 -0.49 23.65 -13.88
N ILE A 244 0.40 24.62 -14.12
CA ILE A 244 0.69 25.70 -13.16
C ILE A 244 -0.54 26.57 -12.90
N VAL A 245 -1.26 26.98 -13.96
CA VAL A 245 -2.46 27.83 -13.85
C VAL A 245 -3.57 27.11 -13.09
N VAL A 246 -3.81 25.83 -13.39
CA VAL A 246 -4.80 25.00 -12.68
C VAL A 246 -4.41 24.86 -11.21
N GLY A 247 -3.13 24.57 -10.92
CA GLY A 247 -2.62 24.48 -9.55
C GLY A 247 -2.78 25.79 -8.77
N ALA A 248 -2.44 26.92 -9.39
CA ALA A 248 -2.59 28.24 -8.78
C ALA A 248 -4.07 28.59 -8.53
N ALA A 249 -4.96 28.29 -9.48
CA ALA A 249 -6.40 28.51 -9.32
C ALA A 249 -6.97 27.71 -8.15
N MET A 250 -6.56 26.45 -7.99
CA MET A 250 -6.96 25.63 -6.84
C MET A 250 -6.43 26.19 -5.51
N PHE A 251 -5.17 26.65 -5.47
CA PHE A 251 -4.59 27.25 -4.28
C PHE A 251 -5.35 28.52 -3.85
N LEU A 252 -5.73 29.35 -4.82
CA LEU A 252 -6.55 30.55 -4.58
C LEU A 252 -7.97 30.21 -4.12
N ALA A 253 -8.59 29.18 -4.72
CA ALA A 253 -9.93 28.72 -4.33
C ALA A 253 -9.96 28.21 -2.88
N VAL A 254 -8.96 27.41 -2.49
CA VAL A 254 -8.82 26.93 -1.10
C VAL A 254 -8.54 28.10 -0.15
N GLY A 255 -7.64 29.03 -0.52
CA GLY A 255 -7.38 30.23 0.26
C GLY A 255 -8.63 31.09 0.47
N ALA A 256 -9.50 31.20 -0.53
CA ALA A 256 -10.77 31.90 -0.43
C ALA A 256 -11.77 31.18 0.49
N GLN A 257 -11.87 29.84 0.41
CA GLN A 257 -12.72 29.04 1.29
C GLN A 257 -12.28 29.14 2.76
N LEU A 258 -10.97 29.08 3.03
CA LEU A 258 -10.43 29.24 4.39
C LEU A 258 -10.69 30.64 4.96
N ARG A 259 -10.62 31.69 4.12
CA ARG A 259 -10.95 33.06 4.53
C ARG A 259 -12.43 33.20 4.90
N ARG A 260 -13.33 32.59 4.12
CA ARG A 260 -14.79 32.58 4.40
C ARG A 260 -15.10 31.83 5.69
N ALA A 261 -14.53 30.63 5.88
CA ALA A 261 -14.72 29.86 7.10
C ALA A 261 -14.23 30.59 8.37
N LYS A 262 -13.15 31.37 8.26
CA LYS A 262 -12.64 32.21 9.36
C LYS A 262 -13.57 33.38 9.69
N GLN A 263 -14.20 34.00 8.69
CA GLN A 263 -15.15 35.09 8.86
C GLN A 263 -16.46 34.62 9.52
N ASP A 264 -16.97 33.46 9.11
CA ASP A 264 -18.18 32.86 9.68
C ASP A 264 -17.97 32.41 11.14
N GLY A 265 -16.78 31.89 11.48
CA GLY A 265 -16.42 31.53 12.86
C GLY A 265 -16.26 32.71 13.83
N THR A 266 -15.94 33.91 13.33
CA THR A 266 -15.83 35.12 14.17
C THR A 266 -17.17 35.80 14.45
N SER A 267 -18.23 35.49 13.70
CA SER A 267 -19.53 36.15 13.84
C SER A 267 -20.45 35.51 14.90
N HIS A 268 -20.05 34.42 15.55
CA HIS A 268 -20.83 33.74 16.62
C HIS A 268 -20.20 33.81 18.02
N GLY A 269 -19.03 34.44 18.19
CA GLY A 269 -18.34 34.54 19.49
C GLY A 269 -18.48 35.88 20.23
N GLY A 270 -19.30 36.81 19.73
CA GLY A 270 -19.27 38.23 20.12
C GLY A 270 -20.52 38.80 20.78
N ALA A 271 -21.34 37.99 21.47
CA ALA A 271 -22.52 38.50 22.19
C ALA A 271 -22.70 37.82 23.56
N HIS A 272 -21.78 38.07 24.49
CA HIS A 272 -22.06 37.94 25.92
C HIS A 272 -21.87 39.31 26.57
N HIS A 273 -22.97 40.05 26.72
CA HIS A 273 -23.05 41.16 27.67
C HIS A 273 -23.03 40.59 29.11
N PRO A 274 -22.22 41.13 30.03
CA PRO A 274 -22.31 40.78 31.45
C PRO A 274 -23.54 41.46 32.09
N PRO A 275 -24.22 40.82 33.05
CA PRO A 275 -25.32 41.44 33.77
C PRO A 275 -24.79 42.53 34.71
N GLN A 276 -25.27 43.77 34.51
CA GLN A 276 -25.10 44.84 35.47
C GLN A 276 -25.97 44.56 36.70
N SER A 277 -25.32 44.46 37.86
CA SER A 277 -25.96 44.53 39.16
C SER A 277 -26.45 45.96 39.41
N THR A 278 -27.74 46.14 39.61
CA THR A 278 -28.28 47.31 40.33
C THR A 278 -29.20 46.83 41.43
N SER A 279 -28.73 47.06 42.65
CA SER A 279 -29.51 47.03 43.89
C SER A 279 -30.56 48.14 43.90
N ALA A 280 -31.78 47.79 44.29
CA ALA A 280 -32.69 48.60 45.11
C ALA A 280 -33.66 47.66 45.83
#